data_AF-A0A1N6I034-F1
#
_entry.id   AF-A0A1N6I034-F1
#
_cell.length_a   1.000
_cell.length_b   1.000
_cell.length_c   1.000
_cell.angle_alpha   90.00
_cell.angle_beta   90.00
_cell.angle_gamma   90.00
#
_symmetry.space_group_name_H-M   'P 1'
#
loop_
_entity.id
_entity.type
_entity.pdbx_description
1 polymer ?
#
loop_
_entity_poly.entity_id
_entity_poly.type
_entity_poly.pdbx_seq_one_letter_code
_entity_poly.pdbx_strand_id
1 'polypeptide(L)'
;MKQLILVRHAKSDWPEETSDFDRPLADKGLLDALKMSKFLKNNSIGIDYFISSPAVRALSTCKIFNQTYNLTFGTDEKLYNPSESNFHSVIYDLNDDLNSVAFFSHNNGISNFANSISEDVFHFPTCGVAGFQIDCDSWSQFDGAIKKLLFFYEPGKI
;
A
#
# COMPACT_ATOMS: atom_id res chain seq x y z
N MET A 1 -14.93 12.65 -3.04
CA MET A 1 -13.70 12.45 -2.21
C MET A 1 -13.25 11.00 -2.26
N LYS A 2 -11.96 10.76 -2.53
CA LYS A 2 -11.34 9.43 -2.55
C LYS A 2 -10.18 9.33 -1.54
N GLN A 3 -9.78 8.13 -1.18
CA GLN A 3 -8.65 7.84 -0.30
C GLN A 3 -7.72 6.80 -0.91
N LEU A 4 -6.44 7.15 -1.03
CA LEU A 4 -5.40 6.24 -1.48
C LEU A 4 -4.48 5.90 -0.30
N ILE A 5 -4.37 4.62 0.02
CA ILE A 5 -3.49 4.12 1.07
C ILE A 5 -2.32 3.39 0.41
N LEU A 6 -1.11 3.80 0.71
CA LEU A 6 0.12 3.18 0.24
C LEU A 6 0.71 2.34 1.36
N VAL A 7 0.92 1.05 1.13
CA VAL A 7 1.52 0.10 2.06
C VAL A 7 2.78 -0.48 1.46
N ARG A 8 3.95 -0.18 2.02
CA ARG A 8 5.16 -0.93 1.66
C ARG A 8 5.05 -2.32 2.29
N HIS A 9 5.40 -3.37 1.54
CA HIS A 9 5.43 -4.73 2.08
C HIS A 9 6.22 -4.82 3.40
N ALA A 10 5.81 -5.74 4.27
CA ALA A 10 6.50 -5.98 5.53
C ALA A 10 7.89 -6.62 5.33
N LYS A 11 8.66 -6.71 6.41
CA LYS A 11 10.05 -7.18 6.35
C LYS A 11 10.10 -8.58 5.74
N SER A 12 10.81 -8.69 4.61
CA SER A 12 11.05 -9.97 3.94
C SER A 12 12.29 -10.67 4.47
N ASP A 13 12.32 -11.98 4.25
CA ASP A 13 13.46 -12.84 4.54
C ASP A 13 14.32 -13.07 3.29
N TRP A 14 15.44 -13.78 3.46
CA TRP A 14 16.34 -14.26 2.41
C TRP A 14 16.75 -15.72 2.65
N PRO A 15 15.85 -16.68 2.43
CA PRO A 15 16.23 -18.09 2.41
C PRO A 15 17.20 -18.35 1.24
N GLU A 16 18.05 -19.37 1.38
CA GLU A 16 18.94 -19.82 0.30
C GLU A 16 18.14 -20.20 -0.96
N GLU A 17 18.74 -19.98 -2.13
CA GLU A 17 18.18 -20.36 -3.44
C GLU A 17 16.78 -19.77 -3.77
N THR A 18 16.38 -18.66 -3.12
CA THR A 18 15.07 -18.02 -3.36
C THR A 18 15.19 -16.81 -4.30
N SER A 19 14.40 -16.79 -5.38
CA SER A 19 14.29 -15.64 -6.29
C SER A 19 13.74 -14.41 -5.57
N ASP A 20 14.04 -13.17 -6.03
CA ASP A 20 13.49 -11.99 -5.35
C ASP A 20 11.97 -12.01 -5.26
N PHE A 21 11.28 -12.46 -6.31
CA PHE A 21 9.83 -12.49 -6.38
C PHE A 21 9.21 -13.43 -5.32
N ASP A 22 9.88 -14.56 -5.06
CA ASP A 22 9.38 -15.63 -4.19
C ASP A 22 9.76 -15.46 -2.72
N ARG A 23 10.50 -14.40 -2.38
CA ARG A 23 10.94 -14.15 -1.00
C ARG A 23 9.77 -14.05 -0.03
N PRO A 24 9.77 -14.87 1.05
CA PRO A 24 8.75 -14.80 2.07
C PRO A 24 8.93 -13.60 2.99
N LEU A 25 7.94 -13.38 3.86
CA LEU A 25 8.09 -12.50 5.01
C LEU A 25 8.98 -13.15 6.06
N ALA A 26 9.80 -12.35 6.74
CA ALA A 26 10.48 -12.77 7.96
C ALA A 26 9.49 -12.75 9.13
N ASP A 27 9.78 -13.45 10.22
CA ASP A 27 8.92 -13.52 11.42
C ASP A 27 8.53 -12.13 11.94
N LYS A 28 9.49 -11.21 12.00
CA LYS A 28 9.22 -9.82 12.37
C LYS A 28 8.24 -9.14 11.42
N GLY A 29 8.35 -9.40 10.11
CA GLY A 29 7.45 -8.86 9.10
C GLY A 29 6.00 -9.37 9.26
N LEU A 30 5.83 -10.63 9.64
CA LEU A 30 4.51 -11.20 9.95
C LEU A 30 3.86 -10.46 11.13
N LEU A 31 4.64 -10.24 12.20
CA LEU A 31 4.17 -9.52 13.40
C LEU A 31 3.87 -8.05 13.10
N ASP A 32 4.75 -7.36 12.38
CA ASP A 32 4.58 -5.95 12.02
C ASP A 32 3.34 -5.75 11.14
N ALA A 33 3.10 -6.63 10.17
CA ALA A 33 1.91 -6.57 9.31
C ALA A 33 0.61 -6.76 10.11
N LEU A 34 0.58 -7.74 11.02
CA LEU A 34 -0.58 -7.96 11.87
C LEU A 34 -0.82 -6.77 12.81
N LYS A 35 0.23 -6.26 13.45
CA LYS A 35 0.17 -5.09 14.34
C LYS A 35 -0.35 -3.86 13.60
N MET A 36 0.23 -3.55 12.44
CA MET A 36 -0.18 -2.39 11.62
C MET A 36 -1.63 -2.52 11.17
N SER A 37 -2.06 -3.69 10.68
CA SER A 37 -3.45 -3.88 10.23
C SER A 37 -4.47 -3.64 11.36
N LYS A 38 -4.21 -4.16 12.56
CA LYS A 38 -5.05 -3.92 13.74
C LYS A 38 -5.02 -2.46 14.16
N PHE A 39 -3.85 -1.84 14.13
CA PHE A 39 -3.70 -0.42 14.45
C PHE A 39 -4.56 0.46 13.52
N LEU A 40 -4.49 0.26 12.20
CA LEU A 40 -5.30 1.02 11.25
C LEU A 40 -6.80 0.80 11.50
N LYS A 41 -7.23 -0.45 11.71
CA LYS A 41 -8.64 -0.78 11.97
C LYS A 41 -9.15 -0.13 13.26
N ASN A 42 -8.36 -0.15 14.33
CA ASN A 42 -8.69 0.46 15.61
C ASN A 42 -8.76 1.99 15.54
N ASN A 43 -7.98 2.61 14.64
CA ASN A 43 -8.03 4.04 14.35
C ASN A 43 -9.11 4.40 13.31
N SER A 44 -10.05 3.49 13.04
CA SER A 44 -11.19 3.70 12.12
C SER A 44 -10.78 4.06 10.69
N ILE A 45 -9.62 3.61 10.23
CA ILE A 45 -9.21 3.74 8.82
C ILE A 45 -9.98 2.72 8.00
N GLY A 46 -11.03 3.19 7.30
CA GLY A 46 -11.85 2.39 6.38
C GLY A 46 -11.15 2.17 5.04
N ILE A 47 -11.26 0.95 4.52
CA ILE A 47 -10.73 0.58 3.20
C ILE A 47 -11.78 -0.30 2.51
N ASP A 48 -12.03 -0.04 1.23
CA ASP A 48 -13.04 -0.74 0.45
C ASP A 48 -12.41 -1.88 -0.36
N TYR A 49 -11.18 -1.68 -0.83
CA TYR A 49 -10.49 -2.64 -1.69
C TYR A 49 -8.98 -2.65 -1.50
N PHE A 50 -8.37 -3.84 -1.62
CA PHE A 50 -6.92 -3.99 -1.61
C PHE A 50 -6.41 -4.43 -2.98
N ILE A 51 -5.28 -3.86 -3.40
CA ILE A 51 -4.53 -4.31 -4.58
C ILE A 51 -3.09 -4.56 -4.17
N SER A 52 -2.57 -5.74 -4.44
CA SER A 52 -1.20 -6.10 -4.10
C SER A 52 -0.36 -6.35 -5.34
N SER A 53 0.92 -5.99 -5.26
CA SER A 53 1.94 -6.69 -6.05
C SER A 53 1.82 -8.20 -5.84
N PRO A 54 1.98 -9.01 -6.91
CA PRO A 54 1.88 -10.46 -6.81
C PRO A 54 3.11 -11.11 -6.13
N ALA A 55 4.20 -10.37 -5.92
CA ALA A 55 5.39 -10.88 -5.22
C ALA A 55 5.03 -11.37 -3.80
N VAL A 56 5.61 -12.51 -3.39
CA VAL A 56 5.17 -13.27 -2.21
C VAL A 56 5.12 -12.41 -0.94
N ARG A 57 6.14 -11.58 -0.69
CA ARG A 57 6.18 -10.67 0.47
C ARG A 57 5.08 -9.61 0.49
N ALA A 58 4.74 -9.02 -0.67
CA ALA A 58 3.69 -8.01 -0.76
C ALA A 58 2.31 -8.65 -0.62
N LEU A 59 2.08 -9.73 -1.36
CA LEU A 59 0.83 -10.49 -1.29
C LEU A 59 0.58 -11.08 0.11
N SER A 60 1.62 -11.58 0.79
CA SER A 60 1.50 -12.07 2.16
C SER A 60 1.17 -10.92 3.14
N THR A 61 1.78 -9.74 2.96
CA THR A 61 1.44 -8.55 3.76
C THR A 61 -0.03 -8.17 3.56
N CYS A 62 -0.50 -8.15 2.31
CA CYS A 62 -1.89 -7.88 1.95
C CYS A 62 -2.85 -8.89 2.59
N LYS A 63 -2.55 -10.19 2.50
CA LYS A 63 -3.36 -11.25 3.12
C LYS A 63 -3.45 -11.10 4.63
N ILE A 64 -2.36 -10.75 5.31
CA ILE A 64 -2.36 -10.49 6.76
C ILE A 64 -3.24 -9.28 7.10
N PHE A 65 -3.14 -8.19 6.34
CA PHE A 65 -4.05 -7.06 6.51
C PHE A 65 -5.51 -7.48 6.31
N ASN A 66 -5.77 -8.35 5.33
CA ASN A 66 -7.11 -8.80 5.02
C ASN A 66 -7.74 -9.70 6.09
N GLN A 67 -6.94 -10.37 6.94
CA GLN A 67 -7.47 -11.06 8.11
C GLN A 67 -8.17 -10.10 9.11
N THR A 68 -7.76 -8.83 9.12
CA THR A 68 -8.36 -7.79 9.98
C THR A 68 -9.53 -7.09 9.28
N TYR A 69 -9.44 -6.89 7.97
CA TYR A 69 -10.40 -6.09 7.22
C TYR A 69 -11.55 -6.91 6.60
N ASN A 70 -11.32 -8.18 6.26
CA ASN A 70 -12.28 -9.10 5.64
C ASN A 70 -12.90 -8.56 4.34
N LEU A 71 -12.05 -8.13 3.41
CA LEU A 71 -12.43 -7.54 2.13
C LEU A 71 -12.06 -8.46 0.95
N THR A 72 -12.64 -8.16 -0.20
CA THR A 72 -12.11 -8.63 -1.48
C THR A 72 -10.80 -7.92 -1.80
N PHE A 73 -9.86 -8.63 -2.44
CA PHE A 73 -8.61 -8.06 -2.89
C PHE A 73 -8.19 -8.65 -4.23
N GLY A 74 -7.40 -7.89 -4.98
CA GLY A 74 -6.80 -8.30 -6.25
C GLY A 74 -5.29 -8.16 -6.26
N THR A 75 -4.69 -8.55 -7.39
CA THR A 75 -3.27 -8.34 -7.66
C THR A 75 -3.06 -7.58 -8.96
N ASP A 76 -2.02 -6.75 -9.01
CA ASP A 76 -1.59 -6.07 -10.23
C ASP A 76 -0.07 -6.15 -10.35
N GLU A 77 0.42 -6.67 -11.48
CA GLU A 77 1.85 -6.82 -11.78
C GLU A 77 2.57 -5.47 -11.82
N LYS A 78 1.87 -4.38 -12.18
CA LYS A 78 2.41 -3.02 -12.20
C LYS A 78 2.90 -2.57 -10.83
N LEU A 79 2.42 -3.19 -9.74
CA LEU A 79 2.84 -2.87 -8.38
C LEU A 79 4.13 -3.57 -7.94
N TYR A 80 4.71 -4.48 -8.74
CA TYR A 80 6.03 -5.10 -8.48
C TYR A 80 7.15 -4.26 -9.11
N ASN A 81 8.12 -3.80 -8.31
CA ASN A 81 9.16 -2.85 -8.73
C ASN A 81 8.61 -1.65 -9.55
N PRO A 82 7.59 -0.93 -9.04
CA PRO A 82 6.86 0.05 -9.83
C PRO A 82 7.66 1.32 -10.10
N SER A 83 7.41 1.94 -11.26
CA SER A 83 7.63 3.37 -11.46
C SER A 83 6.46 4.19 -10.91
N GLU A 84 6.59 5.53 -10.89
CA GLU A 84 5.47 6.43 -10.60
C GLU A 84 4.32 6.22 -11.59
N SER A 85 4.63 6.16 -12.89
CA SER A 85 3.62 5.94 -13.95
C SER A 85 2.87 4.62 -13.81
N ASN A 86 3.48 3.59 -13.22
CA ASN A 86 2.78 2.36 -12.89
C ASN A 86 1.66 2.60 -11.87
N PHE A 87 1.91 3.37 -10.80
CA PHE A 87 0.87 3.72 -9.83
C PHE A 87 -0.27 4.52 -10.46
N HIS A 88 0.03 5.54 -11.28
CA HIS A 88 -1.00 6.29 -12.00
C HIS A 88 -1.86 5.36 -12.87
N SER A 89 -1.24 4.40 -13.58
CA SER A 89 -1.99 3.44 -14.38
C SER A 89 -2.91 2.56 -13.54
N VAL A 90 -2.46 2.05 -12.38
CA VAL A 90 -3.34 1.26 -11.49
C VAL A 90 -4.48 2.12 -10.97
N ILE A 91 -4.24 3.40 -10.66
CA ILE A 91 -5.27 4.33 -10.17
C ILE A 91 -6.34 4.56 -11.24
N TYR A 92 -5.95 4.77 -12.49
CA TYR A 92 -6.92 5.00 -13.57
C TYR A 92 -7.78 3.77 -13.91
N ASP A 93 -7.30 2.57 -13.57
CA ASP A 93 -8.04 1.32 -13.76
C ASP A 93 -9.05 1.05 -12.60
N LEU A 94 -9.08 1.89 -11.56
CA LEU A 94 -10.00 1.73 -10.42
C LEU A 94 -11.45 2.07 -10.77
N ASN A 95 -12.38 1.32 -10.19
CA ASN A 95 -13.80 1.63 -10.24
C ASN A 95 -14.12 2.84 -9.34
N ASP A 96 -14.87 3.80 -9.87
CA ASP A 96 -15.35 4.99 -9.18
C ASP A 96 -16.31 4.70 -8.03
N ASP A 97 -16.84 3.49 -7.89
CA ASP A 97 -17.61 3.08 -6.70
C ASP A 97 -16.72 2.90 -5.46
N LEU A 98 -15.40 2.71 -5.63
CA LEU A 98 -14.45 2.57 -4.53
C LEU A 98 -14.07 3.95 -4.00
N ASN A 99 -14.25 4.18 -2.70
CA ASN A 99 -13.88 5.44 -2.06
C ASN A 99 -12.52 5.36 -1.35
N SER A 100 -12.09 4.17 -0.94
CA SER A 100 -10.81 3.95 -0.27
C SER A 100 -10.11 2.68 -0.77
N VAL A 101 -8.89 2.80 -1.28
CA VAL A 101 -8.13 1.67 -1.83
C VAL A 101 -6.73 1.63 -1.23
N ALA A 102 -6.27 0.44 -0.83
CA ALA A 102 -4.90 0.23 -0.36
C ALA A 102 -4.04 -0.55 -1.36
N PHE A 103 -2.88 0.01 -1.70
CA PHE A 103 -1.88 -0.60 -2.57
C PHE A 103 -0.72 -1.18 -1.75
N PHE A 104 -0.42 -2.47 -1.96
CA PHE A 104 0.69 -3.16 -1.34
C PHE A 104 1.84 -3.29 -2.34
N SER A 105 2.96 -2.60 -2.08
CA SER A 105 4.02 -2.42 -3.07
C SER A 105 5.43 -2.34 -2.46
N HIS A 106 6.42 -1.90 -3.25
CA HIS A 106 7.85 -2.01 -2.99
C HIS A 106 8.55 -0.65 -3.07
N ASN A 107 9.65 -0.53 -2.31
CA ASN A 107 10.61 0.54 -2.54
C ASN A 107 11.52 0.21 -3.75
N ASN A 108 12.08 1.21 -4.43
CA ASN A 108 11.95 2.65 -4.15
C ASN A 108 10.66 3.28 -4.69
N GLY A 109 9.96 2.60 -5.62
CA GLY A 109 8.81 3.14 -6.35
C GLY A 109 7.70 3.72 -5.47
N ILE A 110 7.30 3.04 -4.39
CA ILE A 110 6.24 3.56 -3.51
C ILE A 110 6.64 4.85 -2.79
N SER A 111 7.90 5.01 -2.40
CA SER A 111 8.39 6.24 -1.78
C SER A 111 8.46 7.37 -2.80
N ASN A 112 8.95 7.08 -4.01
CA ASN A 112 9.00 8.06 -5.11
C ASN A 112 7.60 8.54 -5.47
N PHE A 113 6.65 7.62 -5.62
CA PHE A 113 5.26 7.98 -5.91
C PHE A 113 4.63 8.81 -4.79
N ALA A 114 4.80 8.43 -3.52
CA ALA A 114 4.31 9.23 -2.41
C ALA A 114 4.89 10.66 -2.40
N ASN A 115 6.18 10.80 -2.72
CA ASN A 115 6.86 12.10 -2.86
C ASN A 115 6.36 12.90 -4.07
N SER A 116 5.94 12.23 -5.15
CA SER A 116 5.42 12.90 -6.35
C SER A 116 4.04 13.54 -6.15
N ILE A 117 3.27 13.05 -5.17
CA ILE A 117 1.88 13.49 -4.90
C ILE A 117 1.74 14.29 -3.60
N SER A 118 2.85 14.66 -2.96
CA SER A 118 2.87 15.33 -1.66
C SER A 118 4.04 16.31 -1.55
N GLU A 119 3.90 17.31 -0.69
CA GLU A 119 5.02 18.22 -0.34
C GLU A 119 5.95 17.61 0.73
N ASP A 120 5.48 16.56 1.43
CA ASP A 120 6.27 15.82 2.42
C ASP A 120 7.29 14.88 1.78
N VAL A 121 8.40 14.63 2.49
CA VAL A 121 9.42 13.65 2.07
C VAL A 121 9.22 12.33 2.81
N PHE A 122 8.83 11.31 2.05
CA PHE A 122 8.64 9.94 2.50
C PHE A 122 9.87 9.08 2.21
N HIS A 123 10.24 8.33 3.23
CA HIS A 123 11.06 7.13 3.11
C HIS A 123 10.33 5.98 3.79
N PHE A 124 9.61 5.16 3.02
CA PHE A 124 8.81 4.09 3.60
C PHE A 124 9.72 3.04 4.26
N PRO A 125 9.62 2.77 5.58
CA PRO A 125 10.17 1.55 6.14
C PRO A 125 9.33 0.35 5.70
N THR A 126 9.83 -0.87 5.90
CA THR A 126 9.02 -2.08 5.69
C THR A 126 7.76 -2.01 6.56
N CYS A 127 6.59 -2.34 5.99
CA CYS A 127 5.28 -2.19 6.62
C CYS A 127 4.90 -0.73 7.00
N GLY A 128 5.57 0.27 6.43
CA GLY A 128 5.14 1.67 6.51
C GLY A 128 3.87 1.91 5.70
N VAL A 129 2.99 2.76 6.21
CA VAL A 129 1.69 3.07 5.61
C VAL A 129 1.47 4.58 5.54
N ALA A 130 1.15 5.12 4.36
CA ALA A 130 0.66 6.49 4.22
C ALA A 130 -0.77 6.49 3.66
N GLY A 131 -1.60 7.40 4.15
CA GLY A 131 -2.95 7.62 3.63
C GLY A 131 -3.07 9.02 3.05
N PHE A 132 -3.64 9.14 1.86
CA PHE A 132 -3.88 10.40 1.16
C PHE A 132 -5.36 10.55 0.87
N GLN A 133 -5.89 11.75 1.11
CA GLN A 133 -7.20 12.16 0.63
C GLN A 133 -7.05 12.86 -0.71
N ILE A 134 -7.87 12.47 -1.68
CA ILE A 134 -7.87 13.00 -3.03
C ILE A 134 -9.20 13.72 -3.25
N ASP A 135 -9.13 14.99 -3.63
CA ASP A 135 -10.28 15.85 -3.89
C ASP A 135 -10.82 15.62 -5.31
N CYS A 136 -11.41 14.44 -5.51
CA CYS A 136 -12.09 14.05 -6.73
C CYS A 136 -13.27 13.13 -6.46
N ASP A 137 -14.15 13.01 -7.46
CA ASP A 137 -15.27 12.06 -7.46
C ASP A 137 -14.96 10.82 -8.32
N SER A 138 -14.06 10.96 -9.31
CA SER A 138 -13.57 9.86 -10.14
C SER A 138 -12.05 9.68 -10.02
N TRP A 139 -11.58 8.44 -10.03
CA TRP A 139 -10.15 8.13 -10.04
C TRP A 139 -9.44 8.63 -11.30
N SER A 140 -10.16 8.78 -12.41
CA SER A 140 -9.64 9.38 -13.64
C SER A 140 -9.19 10.84 -13.47
N GLN A 141 -9.68 11.54 -12.44
CA GLN A 141 -9.34 12.93 -12.15
C GLN A 141 -8.10 13.07 -11.25
N PHE A 142 -7.47 11.94 -10.88
CA PHE A 142 -6.42 11.89 -9.87
C PHE A 142 -5.33 12.94 -10.06
N ASP A 143 -4.81 13.13 -11.28
CA ASP A 143 -3.68 14.03 -11.54
C ASP A 143 -4.01 15.50 -11.26
N GLY A 144 -5.21 15.95 -11.64
CA GLY A 144 -5.67 17.33 -11.44
C GLY A 144 -6.20 17.61 -10.03
N ALA A 145 -6.48 16.57 -9.24
CA ALA A 145 -7.08 16.69 -7.93
C ALA A 145 -6.08 17.20 -6.87
N ILE A 146 -6.59 17.88 -5.84
CA ILE A 146 -5.78 18.22 -4.67
C ILE A 146 -5.55 16.95 -3.86
N LYS A 147 -4.30 16.70 -3.46
CA LYS A 147 -3.92 15.59 -2.56
C LYS A 147 -3.57 16.15 -1.19
N LYS A 148 -4.07 15.53 -0.13
CA LYS A 148 -3.74 15.86 1.25
C LYS A 148 -3.29 14.62 1.99
N LEU A 149 -2.10 14.68 2.60
CA LEU A 149 -1.67 13.65 3.55
C LEU A 149 -2.63 13.60 4.75
N LEU A 150 -3.15 12.41 5.05
CA LEU A 150 -3.97 12.15 6.23
C LEU A 150 -3.12 11.63 7.39
N PHE A 151 -2.24 10.68 7.10
CA PHE A 151 -1.38 10.05 8.09
C PHE A 151 -0.17 9.38 7.43
N PHE A 152 0.88 9.19 8.23
CA PHE A 152 1.99 8.31 7.91
C PHE A 152 2.38 7.52 9.17
N TYR A 153 2.27 6.20 9.09
CA TYR A 153 2.53 5.29 10.20
C TYR A 153 3.67 4.34 9.90
N GLU A 154 4.47 4.10 10.93
CA GLU A 154 5.63 3.23 10.87
C GLU A 154 5.53 2.19 12.00
N PRO A 155 5.83 0.89 11.76
CA PRO A 155 5.66 -0.16 12.75
C PRO A 155 6.39 0.10 14.09
N GLY A 156 7.54 0.78 14.03
CA GLY A 156 8.35 1.14 15.20
C GLY A 156 7.86 2.36 15.99
N LYS A 157 6.81 3.05 15.52
CA LYS A 157 6.26 4.28 16.13
C LYS A 157 4.81 4.13 16.60
N ILE A 158 4.22 2.95 16.42
CA ILE A 158 2.86 2.59 16.85
C ILE A 158 2.87 1.54 17.95
#